data_AF-A0ABC8L8A9-F1
#
_entry.id   AF-A0ABC8L8A9-F1
#
_cell.length_a   1.000
_cell.length_b   1.000
_cell.length_c   1.000
_cell.angle_alpha   90.00
_cell.angle_beta   90.00
_cell.angle_gamma   90.00
#
_symmetry.space_group_name_H-M   'P 1'
#
loop_
_entity.id
_entity.type
_entity.pdbx_description
1 polymer ?
#
loop_
_entity_poly.entity_id
_entity_poly.type
_entity_poly.pdbx_seq_one_letter_code
_entity_poly.pdbx_strand_id
1 'polypeptide(L)' 'MKVKADRDESSPYAAQDVAQRCKELGITAMHVKLRATGGNKTKTPGPGAQSALRALAHSGMKIGRMHW' A
#
# COMPACT_ATOMS: atom_id res chain seq x y z
N MET A 1 7.84 6.82 14.39
CA MET A 1 7.88 5.65 13.48
C MET A 1 7.03 4.56 14.10
N LYS A 2 5.87 4.24 13.52
CA LYS A 2 4.78 3.51 14.22
C LYS A 2 4.86 1.98 14.08
N VAL A 3 5.83 1.45 13.33
CA VAL A 3 6.01 0.00 13.12
C VAL A 3 7.50 -0.33 13.07
N LYS A 4 7.90 -1.42 13.75
CA LYS A 4 9.29 -1.82 14.02
C LYS A 4 9.80 -2.99 13.16
N ALA A 5 8.98 -3.55 12.25
CA ALA A 5 9.35 -4.68 11.41
C ALA A 5 8.75 -4.56 10.00
N ASP A 6 9.56 -4.78 8.96
CA ASP A 6 9.17 -4.76 7.53
C ASP A 6 7.97 -5.66 7.21
N ARG A 7 7.74 -6.70 8.02
CA ARG A 7 6.60 -7.62 7.91
C ARG A 7 5.25 -6.93 8.17
N ASP A 8 5.22 -5.92 9.03
CA ASP A 8 4.00 -5.23 9.44
C ASP A 8 3.72 -3.96 8.61
N GLU A 9 4.65 -3.56 7.72
CA GLU A 9 4.41 -2.52 6.70
C GLU A 9 3.31 -2.91 5.72
N SER A 10 3.08 -4.22 5.58
CA SER A 10 2.06 -4.80 4.71
C SER A 10 0.73 -5.08 5.42
N SER A 11 0.54 -4.55 6.63
CA SER A 11 -0.69 -4.73 7.42
C SER A 11 -1.82 -3.81 6.91
N PRO A 12 -3.08 -4.30 6.81
CA PRO A 12 -4.21 -3.50 6.35
C PRO A 12 -4.44 -2.22 7.17
N TYR A 13 -4.00 -2.21 8.43
CA TYR A 13 -4.07 -1.03 9.30
C TYR A 13 -3.18 0.13 8.82
N ALA A 14 -2.00 -0.17 8.27
CA ALA A 14 -1.12 0.86 7.71
C ALA A 14 -1.75 1.54 6.48
N ALA A 15 -2.47 0.77 5.65
CA ALA A 15 -3.18 1.30 4.49
C ALA A 15 -4.36 2.22 4.89
N GLN A 16 -5.06 1.90 5.97
CA GLN A 16 -6.18 2.71 6.47
C GLN A 16 -5.71 4.06 7.02
N ASP A 17 -4.66 4.08 7.84
CA ASP A 17 -4.08 5.31 8.39
C ASP A 17 -3.59 6.24 7.26
N VAL A 18 -2.95 5.68 6.21
CA VAL A 18 -2.50 6.45 5.04
C VAL A 18 -3.68 7.01 4.26
N ALA A 19 -4.74 6.23 4.03
CA ALA A 19 -5.93 6.71 3.34
C ALA A 19 -6.61 7.87 4.08
N GLN A 20 -6.71 7.78 5.40
CA GLN A 20 -7.28 8.85 6.22
C GLN A 20 -6.46 10.13 6.09
N ARG A 21 -5.12 10.02 6.19
CA ARG A 21 -4.23 11.16 6.01
C ARG A 21 -4.29 11.74 4.59
N CYS A 22 -4.44 10.90 3.57
CA CYS A 22 -4.63 11.35 2.19
C CYS A 22 -5.94 12.12 2.01
N LYS A 23 -7.01 11.74 2.70
CA LYS A 23 -8.29 12.48 2.70
C LYS A 23 -8.14 13.85 3.37
N GLU A 24 -7.44 13.93 4.50
CA GLU A 24 -7.15 15.21 5.18
C GLU A 24 -6.36 16.17 4.28
N LEU A 25 -5.48 15.63 3.43
CA LEU A 25 -4.70 16.38 2.45
C LEU A 25 -5.45 16.66 1.13
N GLY A 26 -6.69 16.19 0.98
CA GLY A 26 -7.49 16.39 -0.24
C GLY A 26 -7.03 15.56 -1.45
N ILE A 27 -6.24 14.51 -1.25
CA ILE A 27 -5.77 13.62 -2.33
C ILE A 27 -6.89 12.67 -2.70
N THR A 28 -7.40 12.78 -3.94
CA THR A 28 -8.54 11.99 -4.42
C THR A 28 -8.13 10.76 -5.24
N ALA A 29 -6.95 10.79 -5.86
CA ALA A 29 -6.42 9.70 -6.68
C ALA A 29 -4.91 9.52 -6.52
N MET A 30 -4.44 8.27 -6.58
CA MET A 30 -3.02 7.93 -6.48
C MET A 30 -2.63 6.84 -7.48
N HIS A 31 -1.38 6.90 -7.95
CA HIS A 31 -0.77 5.81 -8.72
C HIS A 31 0.02 4.91 -7.78
N VAL A 32 -0.08 3.59 -7.98
CA VAL A 32 0.51 2.61 -7.07
C VAL A 32 1.63 1.86 -7.81
N LYS A 33 2.82 1.88 -7.22
CA LYS A 33 3.96 1.09 -7.68
C LYS A 33 4.23 0.00 -6.66
N LEU A 34 4.04 -1.25 -7.06
CA LEU A 34 4.36 -2.39 -6.24
C LEU A 34 5.82 -2.78 -6.44
N ARG A 35 6.50 -3.17 -5.37
CA ARG A 35 7.89 -3.66 -5.42
C ARG A 35 8.05 -4.84 -4.47
N ALA A 36 8.65 -5.91 -4.96
CA ALA A 36 9.21 -6.97 -4.13
C ALA A 36 10.65 -6.63 -3.71
N THR A 37 11.22 -7.41 -2.79
CA THR A 37 12.59 -7.21 -2.27
C THR A 37 13.65 -7.21 -3.38
N GLY A 38 13.47 -8.02 -4.44
CA GLY A 38 14.37 -8.04 -5.61
C GLY A 38 15.73 -8.68 -5.37
N GLY A 39 16.68 -8.49 -6.30
CA GLY A 39 18.01 -9.12 -6.28
C GLY A 39 17.98 -10.63 -6.56
N ASN A 40 18.76 -11.42 -5.80
CA ASN A 40 18.71 -12.90 -5.82
C ASN A 40 17.53 -13.47 -5.02
N LYS A 41 16.73 -12.62 -4.37
CA LYS A 41 15.54 -13.02 -3.62
C LYS A 41 14.30 -12.96 -4.51
N THR A 42 13.16 -13.37 -3.97
CA THR A 42 11.89 -13.46 -4.68
C THR A 42 11.49 -12.11 -5.28
N LYS A 43 11.21 -12.11 -6.58
CA LYS A 43 10.66 -10.95 -7.32
C LYS A 43 9.14 -10.86 -7.19
N THR A 44 8.52 -11.89 -6.62
CA THR A 44 7.08 -11.92 -6.36
C THR A 44 6.75 -11.08 -5.14
N PRO A 45 5.90 -10.05 -5.26
CA PRO A 45 5.46 -9.28 -4.12
C PRO A 45 4.66 -10.16 -3.14
N GLY A 46 4.80 -9.88 -1.84
CA GLY A 46 4.15 -10.67 -0.79
C GLY A 46 2.62 -10.52 -0.78
N PRO A 47 1.90 -11.45 -0.13
CA PRO A 47 0.43 -11.50 -0.16
C PRO A 47 -0.24 -10.22 0.39
N GLY A 48 0.39 -9.52 1.34
CA GLY A 48 -0.21 -8.32 1.91
C GLY A 48 -0.12 -7.07 1.01
N ALA A 49 0.63 -7.13 -0.10
CA ALA A 49 0.59 -6.11 -1.14
C ALA A 49 -0.83 -5.92 -1.71
N GLN A 50 -1.48 -7.04 -2.02
CA GLN A 50 -2.84 -7.04 -2.56
C GLN A 50 -3.85 -6.61 -1.50
N SER A 51 -3.66 -7.03 -0.24
CA SER A 51 -4.50 -6.63 0.89
C SER A 51 -4.45 -5.11 1.14
N ALA A 52 -3.25 -4.51 1.11
CA ALA A 52 -3.08 -3.06 1.26
C ALA A 52 -3.75 -2.30 0.10
N LEU A 53 -3.59 -2.75 -1.14
CA LEU A 53 -4.25 -2.15 -2.30
C LEU A 53 -5.79 -2.17 -2.17
N ARG A 54 -6.34 -3.31 -1.75
CA ARG A 54 -7.78 -3.45 -1.50
C ARG A 54 -8.24 -2.52 -0.39
N ALA A 55 -7.51 -2.42 0.71
CA ALA A 55 -7.85 -1.52 1.82
C ALA A 55 -7.88 -0.04 1.37
N LEU A 56 -6.94 0.39 0.53
CA LEU A 56 -6.93 1.73 -0.06
C LEU A 56 -8.16 1.96 -0.97
N ALA A 57 -8.50 1.00 -1.84
CA ALA A 57 -9.69 1.13 -2.67
C ALA A 57 -10.99 1.18 -1.85
N HIS A 58 -11.12 0.33 -0.82
CA HIS A 58 -12.27 0.33 0.09
C HIS A 58 -12.42 1.62 0.88
N SER A 59 -11.31 2.30 1.19
CA SER A 59 -11.33 3.59 1.88
C SER A 59 -11.84 4.74 0.99
N GLY A 60 -12.12 4.50 -0.30
CA GLY A 60 -12.64 5.50 -1.23
C GLY A 60 -11.56 6.27 -2.00
N MET A 61 -10.30 5.82 -1.96
CA MET A 61 -9.21 6.38 -2.75
C MET A 61 -9.27 5.83 -4.18
N LYS A 62 -9.19 6.70 -5.19
CA LYS A 62 -9.14 6.26 -6.59
C LYS A 62 -7.73 5.78 -6.94
N ILE A 63 -7.61 4.56 -7.43
CA ILE A 63 -6.34 3.99 -7.89
C ILE A 63 -6.27 4.19 -9.40
N GLY A 64 -5.27 4.95 -9.86
CA GLY A 64 -5.02 5.17 -11.28
C GLY A 64 -4.14 4.06 -11.86
N ARG A 65 -3.00 4.42 -12.46
CA ARG A 65 -2.08 3.41 -13.02
C ARG A 65 -1.42 2.59 -11.92
N MET A 66 -1.43 1.27 -12.12
CA MET A 66 -0.68 0.31 -11.33
C MET A 66 0.53 -0.18 -12.12
N HIS A 67 1.69 -0.14 -11.47
CA HIS A 67 2.93 -0.70 -11.99
C HIS A 67 3.42 -1.78 -11.03
N TRP A 68 3.73 -2.96 -11.60
CA TRP A 68 4.20 -4.14 -10.86
C TRP A 68 5.71 -4.16 -10.68
#